data_AF-A0A520GUI0-F1
#
_entry.id   AF-A0A520GUI0-F1
#
_cell.length_a   1.000
_cell.length_b   1.000
_cell.length_c   1.000
_cell.angle_alpha   90.00
_cell.angle_beta   90.00
_cell.angle_gamma   90.00
#
_symmetry.space_group_name_H-M   'P 1'
#
loop_
_entity.id
_entity.type
_entity.pdbx_description
1 polymer ?
#
loop_
_entity_poly.entity_id
_entity_poly.type
_entity_poly.pdbx_seq_one_letter_code
_entity_poly.pdbx_strand_id
1 'polypeptide(L)'
;MAVTLSHEPSEALAARLTRGALPGELKNFGREEIAEAARFVTTAAQTRRPGSPAIALEPISSDDVRRRMRLAIVNDDMPFLVDSIAAAIGAHDIDIERVIHPVVRASRSADGDLEEIGGAGAPESMIYIEMERVDARERRDLIDDLGGVLADVRAAVADWPRLQRAMARDEAALPQGEGAALLQWFLDGQFTLLGHQDWHVDGAAGEALGIARNDHRVPILAEASRALAIDWFERGGETPLLLKSSLISTVHRAVPLDLVVVPLMKAG
;
A
#
# COMPACT_ATOMS: atom_id res chain seq x y z
N MET A 1 -13.64 36.91 21.37
CA MET A 1 -12.38 36.35 20.85
C MET A 1 -12.70 35.66 19.53
N ALA A 2 -11.78 35.82 18.58
CA ALA A 2 -11.85 35.54 17.14
C ALA A 2 -12.82 34.45 16.65
N VAL A 3 -13.51 34.80 15.56
CA VAL A 3 -14.38 33.97 14.72
C VAL A 3 -13.60 32.77 14.18
N THR A 4 -13.96 31.55 14.61
CA THR A 4 -13.55 30.33 13.93
C THR A 4 -14.40 30.22 12.67
N LEU A 5 -13.92 30.78 11.56
CA LEU A 5 -14.49 30.50 10.24
C LEU A 5 -14.25 29.01 9.98
N SER A 6 -15.31 28.22 10.07
CA SER A 6 -15.38 26.89 9.46
C SER A 6 -15.11 27.07 7.97
N HIS A 7 -13.84 26.94 7.57
CA HIS A 7 -13.52 26.88 6.15
C HIS A 7 -14.14 25.59 5.62
N GLU A 8 -14.82 25.68 4.49
CA GLU A 8 -15.35 24.49 3.83
C GLU A 8 -14.19 23.49 3.65
N PRO A 9 -14.36 22.18 3.93
CA PRO A 9 -13.26 21.22 3.86
C PRO A 9 -12.49 21.26 2.53
N SER A 10 -13.17 21.60 1.43
CA SER A 10 -12.59 21.83 0.11
C SER A 10 -11.58 22.99 0.08
N GLU A 11 -11.86 24.14 0.70
CA GLU A 11 -10.92 25.26 0.80
C GLU A 11 -9.70 24.91 1.65
N ALA A 12 -9.93 24.22 2.77
CA ALA A 12 -8.88 23.72 3.64
C ALA A 12 -7.94 22.75 2.90
N LEU A 13 -8.48 21.89 2.03
CA LEU A 13 -7.68 20.98 1.22
C LEU A 13 -6.95 21.71 0.07
N ALA A 14 -7.59 22.68 -0.59
CA ALA A 14 -6.97 23.48 -1.65
C ALA A 14 -5.68 24.17 -1.19
N ALA A 15 -5.68 24.72 0.04
CA ALA A 15 -4.50 25.33 0.65
C ALA A 15 -3.36 24.32 0.95
N ARG A 16 -3.68 23.02 1.02
CA ARG A 16 -2.72 21.94 1.32
C ARG A 16 -2.18 21.28 0.06
N LEU A 17 -2.97 21.19 -1.01
CA LEU A 17 -2.53 20.64 -2.31
C LEU A 17 -1.32 21.39 -2.90
N THR A 18 -1.17 22.67 -2.60
CA THR A 18 -0.06 23.51 -3.12
C THR A 18 1.08 23.69 -2.14
N ARG A 19 0.95 23.20 -0.89
CA ARG A 19 1.92 23.44 0.16
C ARG A 19 3.16 22.57 -0.07
N GLY A 20 4.29 23.20 -0.36
CA GLY A 20 5.56 22.52 -0.59
C GLY A 20 5.82 22.08 -2.03
N ALA A 21 4.96 22.49 -2.98
CA ALA A 21 5.16 22.21 -4.39
C ALA A 21 6.43 22.88 -4.91
N LEU A 22 7.26 22.12 -5.63
CA LEU A 22 8.48 22.61 -6.24
C LEU A 22 8.17 23.48 -7.49
N PRO A 23 9.09 24.38 -7.88
CA PRO A 23 8.95 25.13 -9.12
C PRO A 23 8.75 24.20 -10.33
N GLY A 24 7.59 24.31 -10.99
CA GLY A 24 7.23 23.51 -12.16
C GLY A 24 6.22 22.39 -11.90
N GLU A 25 6.03 21.94 -10.65
CA GLU A 25 5.01 20.92 -10.31
C GLU A 25 3.58 21.46 -10.47
N LEU A 26 3.39 22.77 -10.26
CA LEU A 26 2.11 23.46 -10.47
C LEU A 26 1.92 23.95 -11.91
N LYS A 27 2.78 23.55 -12.85
CA LYS A 27 2.61 23.93 -14.25
C LYS A 27 1.28 23.38 -14.77
N ASN A 28 0.46 24.26 -15.35
CA ASN A 28 -0.92 23.96 -15.76
C ASN A 28 -1.79 23.42 -14.61
N PHE A 29 -1.57 23.93 -13.40
CA PHE A 29 -2.38 23.64 -12.21
C PHE A 29 -2.59 24.94 -11.41
N GLY A 30 -3.39 25.83 -12.00
CA GLY A 30 -3.71 27.13 -11.45
C GLY A 30 -4.80 27.08 -10.38
N ARG A 31 -5.28 28.26 -9.99
CA ARG A 31 -6.22 28.42 -8.88
C ARG A 31 -7.54 27.67 -9.09
N GLU A 32 -8.05 27.66 -10.32
CA GLU A 32 -9.30 26.98 -10.67
C GLU A 32 -9.12 25.46 -10.63
N GLU A 33 -8.03 24.95 -11.20
CA GLU A 33 -7.70 23.52 -11.19
C GLU A 33 -7.47 23.00 -9.77
N ILE A 34 -6.79 23.79 -8.92
CA ILE A 34 -6.61 23.46 -7.49
C ILE A 34 -7.97 23.38 -6.78
N ALA A 35 -8.86 24.35 -7.01
CA ALA A 35 -10.18 24.35 -6.39
C ALA A 35 -11.05 23.19 -6.89
N GLU A 36 -10.93 22.80 -8.16
CA GLU A 36 -11.58 21.61 -8.70
C GLU A 36 -11.05 20.30 -8.11
N ALA A 37 -9.72 20.15 -8.06
CA ALA A 37 -9.09 18.98 -7.46
C ALA A 37 -9.44 18.85 -5.99
N ALA A 38 -9.43 19.95 -5.23
CA ALA A 38 -9.80 19.96 -3.83
C ALA A 38 -11.27 19.56 -3.61
N ARG A 39 -12.20 20.09 -4.43
CA ARG A 39 -13.60 19.66 -4.38
C ARG A 39 -13.75 18.18 -4.71
N PHE A 40 -13.11 17.71 -5.77
CA PHE A 40 -13.17 16.31 -6.17
C PHE A 40 -12.68 15.36 -5.07
N VAL A 41 -11.51 15.63 -4.49
CA VAL A 41 -10.94 14.82 -3.40
C VAL A 41 -11.79 14.92 -2.14
N THR A 42 -12.33 16.09 -1.80
CA THR A 42 -13.20 16.26 -0.63
C THR A 42 -14.51 15.49 -0.80
N THR A 43 -15.10 15.48 -1.99
CA THR A 43 -16.28 14.67 -2.32
C THR A 43 -15.96 13.18 -2.17
N ALA A 44 -14.82 12.71 -2.69
CA ALA A 44 -14.38 11.33 -2.50
C ALA A 44 -14.13 10.99 -1.02
N ALA A 45 -13.67 11.97 -0.24
CA ALA A 45 -13.43 11.84 1.20
C ALA A 45 -14.70 11.87 2.05
N GLN A 46 -15.87 12.17 1.48
CA GLN A 46 -17.07 12.54 2.23
C GLN A 46 -17.47 11.46 3.24
N THR A 47 -17.50 10.19 2.83
CA THR A 47 -17.83 9.07 3.73
C THR A 47 -16.77 7.98 3.59
N ARG A 48 -16.09 7.68 4.70
CA ARG A 48 -15.07 6.62 4.77
C ARG A 48 -14.94 6.10 6.20
N ARG A 49 -14.85 4.79 6.36
CA ARG A 49 -14.50 4.18 7.65
C ARG A 49 -12.98 4.02 7.78
N PRO A 50 -12.39 4.20 8.99
CA PRO A 50 -11.00 3.85 9.24
C PRO A 50 -10.69 2.43 8.78
N GLY A 51 -9.52 2.19 8.19
CA GLY A 51 -9.16 0.87 7.65
C GLY A 51 -9.67 0.58 6.23
N SER A 52 -10.54 1.41 5.65
CA SER A 52 -11.04 1.25 4.29
C SER A 52 -10.73 2.48 3.45
N PRO A 53 -10.11 2.35 2.26
CA PRO A 53 -9.87 3.50 1.40
C PRO A 53 -11.16 3.97 0.72
N ALA A 54 -11.25 5.25 0.41
CA ALA A 54 -12.24 5.77 -0.55
C ALA A 54 -11.52 6.11 -1.86
N ILE A 55 -12.04 5.58 -2.97
CA ILE A 55 -11.44 5.70 -4.30
C ILE A 55 -12.48 6.28 -5.26
N ALA A 56 -12.14 7.37 -5.94
CA ALA A 56 -12.96 7.95 -6.99
C ALA A 56 -12.10 8.19 -8.23
N LEU A 57 -12.59 7.78 -9.39
CA LEU A 57 -11.90 7.97 -10.67
C LEU A 57 -12.90 8.51 -11.68
N GLU A 58 -12.67 9.66 -12.30
CA GLU A 58 -13.57 10.23 -13.31
C GLU A 58 -12.82 11.04 -14.37
N PRO A 59 -13.42 11.29 -15.55
CA PRO A 59 -12.84 12.20 -16.52
C PRO A 59 -12.67 13.60 -15.94
N ILE A 60 -11.55 14.26 -16.25
CA ILE A 60 -11.45 15.71 -16.12
C ILE A 60 -12.41 16.32 -17.15
N SER A 61 -13.00 17.49 -16.82
CA SER A 61 -14.02 18.22 -17.58
C SER A 61 -14.05 17.95 -19.09
N SER A 62 -15.25 17.98 -19.71
CA SER A 62 -15.42 17.72 -21.15
C SER A 62 -14.58 18.59 -22.07
N ASP A 63 -14.12 19.75 -21.58
CA ASP A 63 -13.32 20.72 -22.33
C ASP A 63 -11.80 20.44 -22.25
N ASP A 64 -11.38 19.41 -21.48
CA ASP A 64 -9.98 18.97 -21.45
C ASP A 64 -9.61 18.34 -22.81
N VAL A 65 -8.79 19.07 -23.58
CA VAL A 65 -8.35 18.65 -24.92
C VAL A 65 -7.62 17.30 -24.89
N ARG A 66 -6.93 17.00 -23.78
CA ARG A 66 -6.21 15.74 -23.56
C ARG A 66 -7.12 14.60 -23.08
N ARG A 67 -8.37 14.91 -22.70
CA ARG A 67 -9.39 13.98 -22.21
C ARG A 67 -8.95 13.14 -21.03
N ARG A 68 -8.09 13.68 -20.17
CA ARG A 68 -7.47 12.99 -19.04
C ARG A 68 -8.49 12.55 -18.01
N MET A 69 -8.07 11.66 -17.12
CA MET A 69 -8.84 11.29 -15.94
C MET A 69 -8.16 11.81 -14.68
N ARG A 70 -8.98 12.00 -13.64
CA ARG A 70 -8.55 12.30 -12.29
C ARG A 70 -8.95 11.18 -11.33
N LEU A 71 -8.01 10.79 -10.47
CA LEU A 71 -8.16 9.77 -9.43
C LEU A 71 -7.96 10.45 -8.07
N ALA A 72 -8.87 10.21 -7.15
CA ALA A 72 -8.75 10.55 -5.74
C ALA A 72 -8.70 9.27 -4.92
N ILE A 73 -7.70 9.16 -4.04
CA ILE A 73 -7.59 8.09 -3.05
C ILE A 73 -7.47 8.74 -1.68
N VAL A 74 -8.39 8.42 -0.79
CA VAL A 74 -8.40 8.89 0.60
C VAL A 74 -8.19 7.68 1.50
N ASN A 75 -7.11 7.69 2.25
CA ASN A 75 -6.69 6.56 3.07
C ASN A 75 -6.11 7.03 4.41
N ASP A 76 -6.07 6.13 5.40
CA ASP A 76 -5.26 6.36 6.59
C ASP A 76 -3.79 6.61 6.18
N ASP A 77 -3.11 7.54 6.83
CA ASP A 77 -1.72 7.81 6.51
C ASP A 77 -0.80 6.64 6.90
N MET A 78 0.00 6.16 5.96
CA MET A 78 0.96 5.07 6.17
C MET A 78 2.07 5.09 5.10
N PRO A 79 3.23 4.45 5.36
CA PRO A 79 4.29 4.29 4.36
C PRO A 79 3.84 3.54 3.11
N PHE A 80 4.58 3.71 2.02
CA PHE A 80 4.42 2.99 0.75
C PHE A 80 3.11 3.25 -0.02
N LEU A 81 2.37 4.33 0.24
CA LEU A 81 1.14 4.58 -0.52
C LEU A 81 1.42 5.01 -1.96
N VAL A 82 2.19 6.08 -2.15
CA VAL A 82 2.37 6.73 -3.47
C VAL A 82 3.05 5.82 -4.48
N ASP A 83 4.14 5.18 -4.08
CA ASP A 83 4.91 4.27 -4.91
C ASP A 83 4.13 3.00 -5.26
N SER A 84 3.38 2.41 -4.31
CA SER A 84 2.51 1.26 -4.59
C SER A 84 1.37 1.61 -5.53
N ILE A 85 0.72 2.76 -5.33
CA ILE A 85 -0.33 3.26 -6.23
C ILE A 85 0.23 3.53 -7.63
N ALA A 86 1.39 4.20 -7.73
CA ALA A 86 2.01 4.49 -9.00
C ALA A 86 2.41 3.21 -9.75
N ALA A 87 2.96 2.22 -9.03
CA ALA A 87 3.29 0.92 -9.60
C ALA A 87 2.04 0.17 -10.09
N ALA A 88 0.93 0.24 -9.35
CA ALA A 88 -0.34 -0.36 -9.75
C ALA A 88 -0.91 0.28 -11.03
N ILE A 89 -0.91 1.61 -11.11
CA ILE A 89 -1.33 2.33 -12.32
C ILE A 89 -0.43 1.98 -13.52
N GLY A 90 0.88 1.95 -13.32
CA GLY A 90 1.84 1.58 -14.36
C GLY A 90 1.72 0.13 -14.83
N ALA A 91 1.26 -0.79 -13.98
CA ALA A 91 0.99 -2.18 -14.37
C ALA A 91 -0.19 -2.33 -15.35
N HIS A 92 -1.05 -1.31 -15.43
CA HIS A 92 -2.10 -1.18 -16.44
C HIS A 92 -1.64 -0.46 -17.71
N ASP A 93 -0.34 -0.12 -17.82
CA ASP A 93 0.24 0.65 -18.95
C ASP A 93 -0.36 2.07 -19.07
N ILE A 94 -0.73 2.67 -17.93
CA ILE A 94 -1.33 4.00 -17.85
C ILE A 94 -0.29 5.02 -17.43
N ASP A 95 -0.11 6.07 -18.24
CA ASP A 95 0.79 7.18 -17.91
C ASP A 95 0.19 8.08 -16.82
N ILE A 96 1.01 8.37 -15.80
CA ILE A 96 0.70 9.35 -14.75
C ILE A 96 1.28 10.70 -15.14
N GLU A 97 0.41 11.70 -15.29
CA GLU A 97 0.82 13.08 -15.58
C GLU A 97 1.12 13.89 -14.31
N ARG A 98 0.37 13.61 -13.23
CA ARG A 98 0.50 14.35 -11.98
C ARG A 98 0.17 13.48 -10.78
N VAL A 99 0.92 13.66 -9.70
CA VAL A 99 0.60 13.14 -8.37
C VAL A 99 0.71 14.27 -7.37
N ILE A 100 -0.32 14.45 -6.54
CA ILE A 100 -0.32 15.36 -5.40
C ILE A 100 -0.79 14.57 -4.18
N HIS A 101 0.01 14.56 -3.12
CA HIS A 101 -0.27 13.77 -1.92
C HIS A 101 -0.10 14.61 -0.65
N PRO A 102 -1.08 15.46 -0.31
CA PRO A 102 -1.14 16.04 1.01
C PRO A 102 -1.50 14.98 2.05
N VAL A 103 -0.75 14.98 3.15
CA VAL A 103 -1.17 14.34 4.41
C VAL A 103 -1.88 15.40 5.24
N VAL A 104 -3.14 15.14 5.59
CA VAL A 104 -3.99 16.09 6.31
C VAL A 104 -4.58 15.44 7.54
N ARG A 105 -4.75 16.19 8.64
CA ARG A 105 -5.50 15.70 9.79
C ARG A 105 -6.99 15.88 9.53
N ALA A 106 -7.75 14.79 9.55
CA ALA A 106 -9.19 14.78 9.31
C ALA A 106 -9.95 14.26 10.53
N SER A 107 -10.99 14.96 10.97
CA SER A 107 -11.96 14.44 11.93
C SER A 107 -13.17 13.89 11.19
N ARG A 108 -13.71 12.77 11.69
CA ARG A 108 -14.86 12.10 11.11
C ARG A 108 -15.88 11.79 12.18
N SER A 109 -17.15 11.78 11.78
CA SER A 109 -18.26 11.32 12.60
C SER A 109 -18.16 9.82 12.87
N ALA A 110 -19.00 9.29 13.76
CA ALA A 110 -19.09 7.86 14.03
C ALA A 110 -19.49 7.02 12.79
N ASP A 111 -20.23 7.63 11.86
CA ASP A 111 -20.66 7.01 10.61
C ASP A 111 -19.57 7.06 9.52
N GLY A 112 -18.46 7.76 9.78
CA GLY A 112 -17.32 7.92 8.87
C GLY A 112 -17.39 9.17 8.00
N ASP A 113 -18.35 10.07 8.25
CA ASP A 113 -18.50 11.30 7.47
C ASP A 113 -17.44 12.32 7.86
N LEU A 114 -16.86 12.99 6.86
CA LEU A 114 -15.85 14.02 7.06
C LEU A 114 -16.46 15.27 7.71
N GLU A 115 -15.96 15.65 8.89
CA GLU A 115 -16.43 16.81 9.64
C GLU A 115 -15.47 18.01 9.50
N GLU A 116 -14.15 17.78 9.57
CA GLU A 116 -13.15 18.85 9.56
C GLU A 116 -11.84 18.38 8.90
N ILE A 117 -11.16 19.30 8.19
CA ILE A 117 -9.77 19.13 7.73
C ILE A 117 -8.88 20.19 8.38
N GLY A 118 -7.88 19.76 9.14
CA GLY A 118 -6.84 20.61 9.70
C GLY A 118 -6.79 20.74 11.21
N GLY A 119 -7.70 20.08 11.93
CA GLY A 119 -7.77 20.06 13.39
C GLY A 119 -7.00 18.91 14.04
N ALA A 120 -7.54 18.41 15.15
CA ALA A 120 -6.92 17.35 15.97
C ALA A 120 -7.18 15.91 15.47
N GLY A 121 -7.75 15.76 14.28
CA GLY A 121 -8.10 14.46 13.68
C GLY A 121 -6.91 13.55 13.38
N ALA A 122 -7.22 12.34 12.90
CA ALA A 122 -6.22 11.36 12.48
C ALA A 122 -5.57 11.79 11.15
N PRO A 123 -4.29 11.48 10.92
CA PRO A 123 -3.65 11.77 9.65
C PRO A 123 -4.24 10.87 8.55
N GLU A 124 -4.67 11.49 7.46
CA GLU A 124 -5.14 10.85 6.24
C GLU A 124 -4.29 11.31 5.06
N SER A 125 -3.92 10.33 4.23
CA SER A 125 -3.32 10.55 2.92
C SER A 125 -4.44 10.81 1.91
N MET A 126 -4.53 12.04 1.41
CA MET A 126 -5.51 12.45 0.39
C MET A 126 -4.79 12.64 -0.95
N ILE A 127 -4.71 11.58 -1.74
CA ILE A 127 -3.91 11.52 -2.95
C ILE A 127 -4.77 11.88 -4.15
N TYR A 128 -4.30 12.83 -4.95
CA TYR A 128 -4.88 13.25 -6.23
C TYR A 128 -3.92 12.92 -7.37
N ILE A 129 -4.41 12.25 -8.39
CA ILE A 129 -3.62 11.84 -9.56
C ILE A 129 -4.34 12.27 -10.84
N GLU A 130 -3.61 12.83 -11.79
CA GLU A 130 -4.07 12.98 -13.17
C GLU A 130 -3.33 11.97 -14.07
N MET A 131 -4.08 11.29 -14.92
CA MET A 131 -3.59 10.18 -15.73
C MET A 131 -4.23 10.16 -17.11
N GLU A 132 -3.65 9.36 -18.00
CA GLU A 132 -4.23 9.09 -19.32
C GLU A 132 -5.66 8.54 -19.21
N ARG A 133 -6.45 8.76 -20.26
CA ARG A 133 -7.80 8.23 -20.36
C ARG A 133 -7.78 6.73 -20.61
N VAL A 134 -8.58 6.00 -19.83
CA VAL A 134 -8.84 4.58 -20.06
C VAL A 134 -10.31 4.32 -20.30
N ASP A 135 -10.63 3.12 -20.77
CA ASP A 135 -12.01 2.74 -21.01
C ASP A 135 -12.76 2.37 -19.71
N ALA A 136 -14.06 2.08 -19.82
CA ALA A 136 -14.88 1.78 -18.65
C ALA A 136 -14.50 0.46 -17.97
N ARG A 137 -13.90 -0.50 -18.68
CA ARG A 137 -13.46 -1.79 -18.15
C ARG A 137 -12.14 -1.60 -17.40
N GLU A 138 -11.14 -1.01 -18.04
CA GLU A 138 -9.85 -0.68 -17.42
C GLU A 138 -10.03 0.15 -16.16
N ARG A 139 -10.97 1.11 -16.16
CA ARG A 139 -11.32 1.90 -14.98
C ARG A 139 -11.78 1.03 -13.80
N ARG A 140 -12.59 0.00 -14.05
CA ARG A 140 -13.07 -0.90 -12.98
C ARG A 140 -11.95 -1.80 -12.48
N ASP A 141 -11.22 -2.39 -13.42
CA ASP A 141 -10.10 -3.29 -13.12
C ASP A 141 -9.03 -2.55 -12.29
N LEU A 142 -8.71 -1.29 -12.64
CA LEU A 142 -7.80 -0.43 -11.88
C LEU A 142 -8.30 -0.12 -10.47
N ILE A 143 -9.59 0.21 -10.29
CA ILE A 143 -10.15 0.51 -8.95
C ILE A 143 -10.07 -0.74 -8.06
N ASP A 144 -10.38 -1.91 -8.60
CA ASP A 144 -10.33 -3.18 -7.86
C ASP A 144 -8.89 -3.52 -7.46
N ASP A 145 -7.93 -3.38 -8.39
CA ASP A 145 -6.52 -3.64 -8.12
C ASP A 145 -5.94 -2.64 -7.11
N LEU A 146 -6.28 -1.35 -7.20
CA LEU A 146 -5.90 -0.34 -6.20
C LEU A 146 -6.46 -0.68 -4.81
N GLY A 147 -7.69 -1.22 -4.74
CA GLY A 147 -8.26 -1.72 -3.49
C GLY A 147 -7.42 -2.82 -2.85
N GLY A 148 -6.99 -3.80 -3.64
CA GLY A 148 -6.10 -4.88 -3.20
C GLY A 148 -4.73 -4.38 -2.75
N VAL A 149 -4.11 -3.49 -3.54
CA VAL A 149 -2.82 -2.86 -3.21
C VAL A 149 -2.90 -2.12 -1.88
N LEU A 150 -3.93 -1.32 -1.65
CA LEU A 150 -4.10 -0.58 -0.40
C LEU A 150 -4.37 -1.51 0.80
N ALA A 151 -5.00 -2.67 0.56
CA ALA A 151 -5.17 -3.71 1.58
C ALA A 151 -3.84 -4.37 1.94
N ASP A 152 -2.99 -4.67 0.95
CA ASP A 152 -1.65 -5.23 1.16
C ASP A 152 -0.72 -4.27 1.89
N VAL A 153 -0.66 -2.99 1.47
CA VAL A 153 0.12 -1.95 2.15
C VAL A 153 -0.29 -1.85 3.62
N ARG A 154 -1.60 -1.76 3.88
CA ARG A 154 -2.12 -1.72 5.25
C ARG A 154 -1.75 -2.96 6.02
N ALA A 155 -1.87 -4.13 5.41
CA ALA A 155 -1.58 -5.38 6.07
C ALA A 155 -0.11 -5.46 6.48
N ALA A 156 0.82 -5.12 5.59
CA ALA A 156 2.26 -5.11 5.86
C ALA A 156 2.63 -4.09 6.96
N VAL A 157 2.10 -2.87 6.88
CA VAL A 157 2.39 -1.80 7.85
C VAL A 157 1.82 -2.12 9.23
N ALA A 158 0.56 -2.56 9.32
CA ALA A 158 -0.09 -2.84 10.60
C ALA A 158 0.52 -4.04 11.32
N ASP A 159 0.95 -5.05 10.57
CA ASP A 159 1.61 -6.24 11.13
C ASP A 159 3.11 -6.07 11.33
N TRP A 160 3.71 -4.93 11.00
CA TRP A 160 5.17 -4.74 11.07
C TRP A 160 5.81 -5.25 12.38
N PRO A 161 5.29 -4.90 13.58
CA PRO A 161 5.87 -5.43 14.82
C PRO A 161 5.70 -6.95 14.98
N ARG A 162 4.64 -7.54 14.42
CA ARG A 162 4.40 -8.99 14.43
C ARG A 162 5.33 -9.70 13.45
N LEU A 163 5.57 -9.12 12.28
CA LEU A 163 6.52 -9.62 11.28
C LEU A 163 7.94 -9.66 11.85
N GLN A 164 8.39 -8.60 12.52
CA GLN A 164 9.68 -8.59 13.20
C GLN A 164 9.78 -9.68 14.28
N ARG A 165 8.71 -9.88 15.07
CA ARG A 165 8.67 -10.96 16.05
C ARG A 165 8.69 -12.34 15.41
N ALA A 166 8.02 -12.54 14.28
CA ALA A 166 8.04 -13.81 13.57
C ALA A 166 9.44 -14.14 13.08
N MET A 167 10.09 -13.21 12.37
CA MET A 167 11.48 -13.39 11.91
C MET A 167 12.47 -13.57 13.07
N ALA A 168 12.28 -12.91 14.21
CA ALA A 168 13.12 -13.14 15.39
C ALA A 168 12.92 -14.54 16.01
N ARG A 169 11.72 -15.11 15.93
CA ARG A 169 11.50 -16.52 16.32
C ARG A 169 12.18 -17.47 15.35
N ASP A 170 12.08 -17.17 14.06
CA ASP A 170 12.72 -17.95 13.00
C ASP A 170 14.24 -17.94 13.15
N GLU A 171 14.84 -16.78 13.42
CA GLU A 171 16.27 -16.62 13.72
C GLU A 171 16.71 -17.46 14.93
N ALA A 172 15.98 -17.36 16.04
CA ALA A 172 16.30 -18.09 17.27
C ALA A 172 16.16 -19.62 17.14
N ALA A 173 15.40 -20.09 16.15
CA ALA A 173 15.24 -21.52 15.84
C ALA A 173 16.36 -22.06 14.95
N LEU A 174 17.15 -21.20 14.29
CA LEU A 174 18.28 -21.62 13.47
C LEU A 174 19.51 -21.95 14.33
N PRO A 175 20.36 -22.90 13.88
CA PRO A 175 21.69 -23.06 14.46
C PRO A 175 22.48 -21.75 14.37
N GLN A 176 23.31 -21.49 15.39
CA GLN A 176 24.22 -20.35 15.38
C GLN A 176 25.16 -20.43 14.18
N GLY A 177 25.29 -19.32 13.44
CA GLY A 177 26.08 -19.28 12.21
C GLY A 177 25.63 -18.18 11.26
N GLU A 178 26.02 -18.30 10.00
CA GLU A 178 25.74 -17.31 8.95
C GLU A 178 24.23 -17.10 8.72
N GLY A 179 23.42 -18.17 8.75
CA GLY A 179 21.98 -18.08 8.55
C GLY A 179 21.27 -17.25 9.62
N ALA A 180 21.55 -17.50 10.90
CA ALA A 180 21.03 -16.69 12.00
C ALA A 180 21.53 -15.23 11.94
N ALA A 181 22.82 -15.04 11.64
CA ALA A 181 23.40 -13.70 11.46
C ALA A 181 22.74 -12.92 10.30
N LEU A 182 22.36 -13.60 9.22
CA LEU A 182 21.66 -12.99 8.09
C LEU A 182 20.25 -12.54 8.49
N LEU A 183 19.48 -13.37 9.19
CA LEU A 183 18.15 -12.98 9.68
C LEU A 183 18.24 -11.82 10.67
N GLN A 184 19.24 -11.81 11.55
CA GLN A 184 19.49 -10.67 12.43
C GLN A 184 19.82 -9.40 11.63
N TRP A 185 20.64 -9.50 10.58
CA TRP A 185 20.94 -8.37 9.70
C TRP A 185 19.69 -7.82 9.01
N PHE A 186 18.76 -8.69 8.59
CA PHE A 186 17.46 -8.26 8.07
C PHE A 186 16.62 -7.52 9.13
N LEU A 187 16.56 -8.04 10.37
CA LEU A 187 15.87 -7.40 11.50
C LEU A 187 16.45 -6.03 11.84
N ASP A 188 17.73 -5.81 11.57
CA ASP A 188 18.45 -4.53 11.73
C ASP A 188 18.12 -3.51 10.61
N GLY A 189 17.01 -3.69 9.90
CA GLY A 189 16.45 -2.73 8.94
C GLY A 189 16.98 -2.86 7.52
N GLN A 190 17.65 -3.98 7.20
CA GLN A 190 18.22 -4.23 5.87
C GLN A 190 17.26 -4.97 4.94
N PHE A 191 16.04 -5.24 5.43
CA PHE A 191 14.99 -5.90 4.68
C PHE A 191 13.62 -5.31 5.02
N THR A 192 12.80 -5.06 4.00
CA THR A 192 11.42 -4.63 4.21
C THR A 192 10.53 -5.87 4.32
N LEU A 193 10.10 -6.19 5.53
CA LEU A 193 9.16 -7.28 5.79
C LEU A 193 7.76 -6.93 5.26
N LEU A 194 7.28 -7.71 4.30
CA LEU A 194 5.94 -7.54 3.71
C LEU A 194 4.95 -8.59 4.19
N GLY A 195 5.42 -9.80 4.50
CA GLY A 195 4.59 -10.89 4.95
C GLY A 195 5.40 -12.01 5.57
N HIS A 196 4.71 -12.88 6.30
CA HIS A 196 5.26 -14.11 6.87
C HIS A 196 4.16 -15.18 6.80
N GLN A 197 4.52 -16.42 6.50
CA GLN A 197 3.58 -17.52 6.39
C GLN A 197 4.22 -18.83 6.80
N ASP A 198 3.54 -19.58 7.67
CA ASP A 198 3.92 -20.96 7.98
C ASP A 198 3.28 -21.94 7.00
N TRP A 199 4.05 -22.91 6.51
CA TRP A 199 3.56 -24.01 5.69
C TRP A 199 3.80 -25.34 6.41
N HIS A 200 2.71 -26.01 6.79
CA HIS A 200 2.79 -27.31 7.44
C HIS A 200 2.60 -28.45 6.42
N VAL A 201 3.46 -29.46 6.50
CA VAL A 201 3.40 -30.66 5.62
C VAL A 201 2.13 -31.47 5.83
N ASP A 202 1.57 -31.44 7.04
CA ASP A 202 0.31 -32.11 7.40
C ASP A 202 -0.94 -31.31 6.95
N GLY A 203 -0.75 -30.18 6.24
CA GLY A 203 -1.82 -29.32 5.76
C GLY A 203 -2.49 -28.49 6.85
N ALA A 204 -1.96 -28.47 8.07
CA ALA A 204 -2.46 -27.60 9.14
C ALA A 204 -2.33 -26.12 8.75
N ALA A 205 -3.32 -25.33 9.17
CA ALA A 205 -3.30 -23.89 8.98
C ALA A 205 -2.10 -23.28 9.73
N GLY A 206 -1.27 -22.54 9.00
CA GLY A 206 -0.14 -21.79 9.53
C GLY A 206 -0.51 -20.37 9.95
N GLU A 207 0.36 -19.69 10.71
CA GLU A 207 0.23 -18.24 10.88
C GLU A 207 0.43 -17.56 9.51
N ALA A 208 -0.34 -16.52 9.24
CA ALA A 208 -0.17 -15.65 8.09
C ALA A 208 -0.20 -14.20 8.56
N LEU A 209 0.81 -13.43 8.16
CA LEU A 209 1.01 -12.03 8.55
C LEU A 209 1.25 -11.17 7.32
N GLY A 210 0.96 -9.87 7.46
CA GLY A 210 1.19 -8.91 6.39
C GLY A 210 0.39 -9.25 5.13
N ILE A 211 1.02 -9.16 3.97
CA ILE A 211 0.39 -9.49 2.67
C ILE A 211 -0.08 -10.94 2.58
N ALA A 212 0.51 -11.87 3.36
CA ALA A 212 0.14 -13.28 3.32
C ALA A 212 -1.27 -13.57 3.87
N ARG A 213 -1.90 -12.59 4.53
CA ARG A 213 -3.29 -12.67 5.00
C ARG A 213 -4.31 -12.43 3.90
N ASN A 214 -3.91 -11.77 2.83
CA ASN A 214 -4.77 -11.42 1.72
C ASN A 214 -4.70 -12.52 0.64
N ASP A 215 -5.79 -12.67 -0.10
CA ASP A 215 -5.84 -13.60 -1.22
C ASP A 215 -5.09 -13.02 -2.42
N HIS A 216 -4.18 -13.81 -2.99
CA HIS A 216 -3.41 -13.45 -4.17
C HIS A 216 -3.78 -14.36 -5.33
N ARG A 217 -3.94 -13.80 -6.53
CA ARG A 217 -4.18 -14.58 -7.76
C ARG A 217 -3.02 -15.54 -8.05
N VAL A 218 -1.80 -15.10 -7.73
CA VAL A 218 -0.57 -15.91 -7.79
C VAL A 218 -0.15 -16.20 -6.36
N PRO A 219 0.01 -17.47 -5.95
CA PRO A 219 0.44 -17.78 -4.60
C PRO A 219 1.86 -17.25 -4.32
N ILE A 220 2.13 -16.85 -3.08
CA ILE A 220 3.47 -16.40 -2.62
C ILE A 220 4.56 -17.41 -2.99
N LEU A 221 4.28 -18.70 -2.85
CA LEU A 221 5.14 -19.76 -3.33
C LEU A 221 4.27 -20.90 -3.86
N ALA A 222 4.53 -21.36 -5.08
CA ALA A 222 3.78 -22.45 -5.70
C ALA A 222 3.94 -23.75 -4.91
N GLU A 223 2.91 -24.59 -4.89
CA GLU A 223 2.90 -25.85 -4.14
C GLU A 223 4.07 -26.77 -4.51
N ALA A 224 4.38 -26.89 -5.80
CA ALA A 224 5.54 -27.65 -6.27
C ALA A 224 6.87 -27.10 -5.71
N SER A 225 7.02 -25.78 -5.63
CA SER A 225 8.21 -25.14 -5.04
C SER A 225 8.28 -25.32 -3.53
N ARG A 226 7.13 -25.33 -2.83
CA ARG A 226 7.07 -25.67 -1.40
C ARG A 226 7.56 -27.10 -1.16
N ALA A 227 7.09 -28.06 -1.96
CA ALA A 227 7.53 -29.46 -1.86
C ALA A 227 9.05 -29.61 -2.07
N LEU A 228 9.63 -28.89 -3.03
CA LEU A 228 11.08 -28.87 -3.26
C LEU A 228 11.85 -28.25 -2.08
N ALA A 229 11.33 -27.19 -1.46
CA ALA A 229 11.95 -26.59 -0.28
C ALA A 229 11.91 -27.53 0.93
N ILE A 230 10.82 -28.26 1.14
CA ILE A 230 10.70 -29.29 2.19
C ILE A 230 11.75 -30.40 1.97
N ASP A 231 11.79 -30.97 0.77
CA ASP A 231 12.75 -32.02 0.38
C ASP A 231 14.23 -31.55 0.44
N TRP A 232 14.49 -30.26 0.22
CA TRP A 232 15.81 -29.66 0.46
C TRP A 232 16.21 -29.75 1.95
N PHE A 233 15.32 -29.33 2.87
CA PHE A 233 15.61 -29.35 4.30
C PHE A 233 15.63 -30.77 4.88
N GLU A 234 14.78 -31.69 4.41
CA GLU A 234 14.79 -33.11 4.83
C GLU A 234 16.11 -33.81 4.48
N ARG A 235 16.78 -33.38 3.41
CA ARG A 235 18.12 -33.86 3.03
C ARG A 235 19.28 -33.16 3.75
N GLY A 236 18.99 -32.30 4.72
CA GLY A 236 20.01 -31.55 5.47
C GLY A 236 20.61 -30.38 4.70
N GLY A 237 19.86 -29.79 3.77
CA GLY A 237 20.28 -28.59 3.06
C GLY A 237 20.49 -27.39 3.98
N GLU A 238 21.29 -26.42 3.52
CA GLU A 238 21.63 -25.22 4.29
C GLU A 238 20.40 -24.32 4.53
N THR A 239 20.47 -23.53 5.61
CA THR A 239 19.40 -22.61 6.07
C THR A 239 19.96 -21.20 6.27
N PRO A 240 19.22 -20.13 5.91
CA PRO A 240 17.93 -20.14 5.21
C PRO A 240 18.07 -20.43 3.70
N LEU A 241 16.98 -20.86 3.06
CA LEU A 241 16.87 -20.96 1.60
C LEU A 241 16.32 -19.65 1.04
N LEU A 242 17.04 -19.02 0.11
CA LEU A 242 16.61 -17.79 -0.56
C LEU A 242 15.96 -18.11 -1.90
N LEU A 243 14.73 -17.64 -2.11
CA LEU A 243 13.95 -17.87 -3.32
C LEU A 243 13.37 -16.57 -3.86
N LYS A 244 13.01 -16.56 -5.15
CA LYS A 244 12.19 -15.52 -5.76
C LYS A 244 10.77 -16.05 -5.94
N SER A 245 9.79 -15.28 -5.49
CA SER A 245 8.38 -15.55 -5.76
C SER A 245 8.01 -15.21 -7.20
N SER A 246 7.02 -15.90 -7.77
CA SER A 246 6.35 -15.43 -8.99
C SER A 246 5.30 -14.36 -8.70
N LEU A 247 4.92 -14.15 -7.44
CA LEU A 247 4.10 -13.04 -7.01
C LEU A 247 4.94 -11.76 -7.07
N ILE A 248 4.44 -10.79 -7.83
CA ILE A 248 4.98 -9.43 -7.88
C ILE A 248 4.45 -8.68 -6.66
N SER A 249 5.34 -8.03 -5.91
CA SER A 249 4.96 -7.23 -4.76
C SER A 249 4.03 -6.09 -5.17
N THR A 250 2.92 -5.96 -4.44
CA THR A 250 1.99 -4.84 -4.51
C THR A 250 2.40 -3.68 -3.60
N VAL A 251 3.41 -3.87 -2.74
CA VAL A 251 3.89 -2.89 -1.77
C VAL A 251 5.26 -2.37 -2.18
N HIS A 252 5.42 -1.03 -2.17
CA HIS A 252 6.64 -0.28 -2.46
C HIS A 252 7.14 -0.38 -3.91
N ARG A 253 7.53 -1.56 -4.37
CA ARG A 253 8.08 -1.79 -5.72
C ARG A 253 7.41 -3.00 -6.36
N ALA A 254 6.96 -2.85 -7.60
CA ALA A 254 6.45 -3.94 -8.42
C ALA A 254 7.59 -4.85 -8.94
N VAL A 255 8.14 -5.66 -8.04
CA VAL A 255 9.18 -6.66 -8.34
C VAL A 255 8.83 -8.01 -7.71
N PRO A 256 9.35 -9.13 -8.23
CA PRO A 256 9.25 -10.43 -7.57
C PRO A 256 9.66 -10.35 -6.10
N LEU A 257 8.86 -10.93 -5.21
CA LEU A 257 9.20 -10.99 -3.78
C LEU A 257 10.46 -11.83 -3.55
N ASP A 258 11.34 -11.34 -2.69
CA ASP A 258 12.40 -12.13 -2.07
C ASP A 258 11.82 -12.93 -0.91
N LEU A 259 12.03 -14.26 -0.92
CA LEU A 259 11.58 -15.16 0.13
C LEU A 259 12.79 -15.71 0.87
N VAL A 260 12.72 -15.63 2.20
CA VAL A 260 13.67 -16.25 3.13
C VAL A 260 12.93 -17.41 3.79
N VAL A 261 13.29 -18.64 3.42
CA VAL A 261 12.58 -19.84 3.90
C VAL A 261 13.45 -20.56 4.93
N VAL A 262 12.85 -20.87 6.08
CA VAL A 262 13.47 -21.65 7.15
C VAL A 262 12.62 -22.88 7.47
N PRO A 263 13.21 -24.00 7.91
CA PRO A 263 12.46 -25.18 8.30
C PRO A 263 11.81 -24.99 9.68
N LEU A 264 10.53 -25.37 9.80
CA LEU A 264 9.85 -25.47 11.09
C LEU A 264 10.11 -26.86 11.68
N MET A 265 11.09 -26.95 12.58
CA MET A 265 11.42 -28.20 13.25
C MET A 265 10.50 -28.39 14.48
N LYS A 266 9.64 -29.42 14.48
CA LYS A 266 8.98 -29.83 15.73
C LYS A 266 10.09 -30.31 16.68
N ALA A 267 10.15 -29.73 17.88
CA ALA A 267 11.04 -30.22 18.93
C ALA A 267 10.75 -31.71 19.17
N GLY A 268 11.71 -32.55 18.82
CA GLY A 268 11.74 -33.97 19.14
C GLY A 268 12.40 -34.20 20.50
#